data_AF-A0A9E0Y841-F1
#
_entry.id   AF-A0A9E0Y841-F1
#
_cell.length_a   1.000
_cell.length_b   1.000
_cell.length_c   1.000
_cell.angle_alpha   90.00
_cell.angle_beta   90.00
_cell.angle_gamma   90.00
#
_symmetry.space_group_name_H-M   'P 1'
#
loop_
_entity.id
_entity.type
_entity.pdbx_description
1 polymer ?
#
loop_
_entity_poly.entity_id
_entity_poly.type
_entity_poly.pdbx_seq_one_letter_code
_entity_poly.pdbx_strand_id
1 'polypeptide(L)'
;MLRTIFVILFLSLPVFAQPDPGRPESLDTLIEKFNAAAQKPCGQNAEALALGKRIVTGFAADRARVHVVDAVKQKLAALERENEKCRSEFVAKRDDLLKRYAIESRKPCGARDPAIELGKQILDLEIDDKITPLVKKNIKSEIDAIPTQDYKCQLEKEFDETYKAAKWPRFLAVARQLVGYQKDSRGVLDLKLIFVKVAFEQTSRRRDDTYDPDLVKFAEDALEKIENGADSTGSRGRFGGFDTRENALGWLNYILGYMNYFRLGERDRGIEYLYHATLYKCEFKYDAFMYQAAAIYYFDKETVSPSAIDVNSLFRLADQTPAPQNIKLKAADRQIDLTLLLKNLGNLYNLRYNLRDDEYVTTFEDYILKLLSRPLVDPSFDEPAKTDK
;
A
#
# COMPACT_ATOMS: atom_id res chain seq x y z
N MET A 1 -16.95 -59.83 2.27
CA MET A 1 -16.18 -61.03 2.67
C MET A 1 -14.70 -60.64 2.74
N LEU A 2 -14.17 -60.39 3.93
CA LEU A 2 -12.80 -60.67 4.36
C LEU A 2 -12.76 -60.31 5.85
N ARG A 3 -12.65 -61.32 6.72
CA ARG A 3 -12.57 -61.17 8.18
C ARG A 3 -11.09 -61.11 8.56
N THR A 4 -10.62 -59.95 9.01
CA THR A 4 -9.30 -59.79 9.60
C THR A 4 -9.42 -59.98 11.11
N ILE A 5 -8.82 -61.07 11.61
CA ILE A 5 -8.73 -61.41 13.03
C ILE A 5 -7.60 -60.57 13.63
N PHE A 6 -7.95 -59.67 14.56
CA PHE A 6 -6.98 -58.94 15.37
C PHE A 6 -6.70 -59.75 16.64
N VAL A 7 -5.51 -60.33 16.75
CA VAL A 7 -5.02 -60.99 17.96
C VAL A 7 -4.44 -59.90 18.87
N ILE A 8 -5.12 -59.62 19.98
CA ILE A 8 -4.63 -58.74 21.04
C ILE A 8 -3.73 -59.57 21.97
N LEU A 9 -2.42 -59.34 21.88
CA LEU A 9 -1.43 -59.91 22.79
C LEU A 9 -1.44 -59.08 24.08
N PHE A 10 -2.01 -59.63 25.16
CA PHE A 10 -1.90 -59.07 26.51
C PHE A 10 -0.48 -59.34 27.05
N LEU A 11 0.43 -58.37 26.89
CA LEU A 11 1.68 -58.33 27.63
C LEU A 11 1.39 -57.79 29.03
N SER A 12 1.49 -58.67 30.03
CA SER A 12 1.48 -58.33 31.46
C SER A 12 2.68 -57.46 31.79
N LEU A 13 2.46 -56.14 31.87
CA LEU A 13 3.43 -55.21 32.44
C LEU A 13 3.56 -55.44 33.95
N PRO A 14 4.77 -55.39 34.53
CA PRO A 14 4.93 -55.39 35.97
C PRO A 14 4.21 -54.18 36.57
N VAL A 15 3.35 -54.45 37.54
CA VAL A 15 2.68 -53.44 38.37
C VAL A 15 3.77 -52.70 39.15
N PHE A 16 4.23 -51.58 38.61
CA PHE A 16 4.97 -50.59 39.40
C PHE A 16 3.98 -50.04 40.44
N ALA A 17 4.24 -50.33 41.70
CA ALA A 17 3.52 -49.78 42.84
C ALA A 17 3.47 -48.25 42.69
N GLN A 18 2.27 -47.71 42.47
CA GLN A 18 2.08 -46.27 42.48
C GLN A 18 2.39 -45.75 43.90
N PRO A 19 3.22 -44.71 44.05
CA PRO A 19 3.52 -44.14 45.35
C PRO A 19 2.23 -43.64 46.01
N ASP A 20 2.01 -44.07 47.25
CA ASP A 20 0.90 -43.67 48.11
C ASP A 20 0.91 -42.14 48.30
N PRO A 21 -0.06 -41.38 47.76
CA PRO A 21 -0.05 -39.92 47.76
C PRO A 21 -0.22 -39.30 49.16
N GLY A 22 -0.41 -40.12 50.20
CA GLY A 22 -0.56 -39.66 51.59
C GLY A 22 0.68 -39.81 52.47
N ARG A 23 1.75 -40.50 52.03
CA ARG A 23 2.91 -40.73 52.91
C ARG A 23 3.90 -39.56 52.80
N PRO A 24 4.21 -38.86 53.90
CA PRO A 24 5.23 -37.81 53.87
C PRO A 24 6.56 -38.41 53.40
N GLU A 25 7.17 -37.78 52.39
CA GLU A 25 8.48 -38.19 51.88
C GLU A 25 9.49 -38.24 53.04
N SER A 26 10.33 -39.28 53.06
CA SER A 26 11.36 -39.40 54.08
C SER A 26 12.38 -38.26 53.95
N LEU A 27 12.99 -37.88 55.06
CA LEU A 27 14.04 -36.85 55.07
C LEU A 27 15.19 -37.21 54.11
N ASP A 28 15.55 -38.49 54.04
CA ASP A 28 16.67 -38.96 53.22
C ASP A 28 16.37 -38.77 51.72
N THR A 29 15.14 -39.08 51.28
CA THR A 29 14.70 -38.82 49.91
C THR A 29 14.66 -37.31 49.58
N LEU A 30 14.21 -36.48 50.53
CA LEU A 30 14.21 -35.02 50.35
C LEU A 30 15.63 -34.45 50.23
N ILE A 31 16.58 -34.98 51.00
CA ILE A 31 17.99 -34.56 50.96
C ILE A 31 18.63 -34.95 49.62
N GLU A 32 18.37 -36.15 49.12
CA GLU A 32 18.86 -36.57 47.80
C GLU A 32 18.36 -35.63 46.70
N LYS A 33 17.05 -35.32 46.70
CA LYS A 33 16.45 -34.36 45.76
C LYS A 33 17.06 -32.97 45.92
N PHE A 34 17.25 -32.50 47.16
CA PHE A 34 17.87 -31.20 47.43
C PHE A 34 19.30 -31.14 46.88
N ASN A 35 20.13 -32.15 47.15
CA ASN A 35 21.51 -32.19 46.67
C ASN A 35 21.58 -32.25 45.14
N ALA A 36 20.71 -33.05 44.50
CA ALA A 36 20.63 -33.11 43.03
C ALA A 36 20.21 -31.76 42.44
N ALA A 37 19.18 -31.12 43.00
CA ALA A 37 18.72 -29.81 42.56
C ALA A 37 19.76 -28.70 42.83
N ALA A 38 20.57 -28.83 43.88
CA ALA A 38 21.61 -27.87 44.25
C ALA A 38 22.84 -27.92 43.33
N GLN A 39 23.01 -28.97 42.52
CA GLN A 39 24.06 -29.05 41.51
C GLN A 39 23.75 -28.27 40.23
N LYS A 40 22.53 -27.71 40.10
CA LYS A 40 22.17 -26.88 38.96
C LYS A 40 23.01 -25.59 38.91
N PRO A 41 23.23 -25.02 37.70
CA PRO A 41 23.96 -23.77 37.55
C PRO A 41 23.32 -22.63 38.35
N CYS A 42 24.15 -21.67 38.77
CA CYS A 42 23.69 -20.54 39.56
C CYS A 42 22.47 -19.82 38.94
N GLY A 43 21.46 -19.51 39.76
CA GLY A 43 20.20 -18.92 39.30
C GLY A 43 19.14 -19.92 38.83
N GLN A 44 19.49 -21.20 38.64
CA GLN A 44 18.55 -22.27 38.25
C GLN A 44 18.17 -23.20 39.43
N ASN A 45 18.44 -22.75 40.66
CA ASN A 45 18.38 -23.57 41.87
C ASN A 45 17.07 -23.38 42.66
N ALA A 46 16.01 -22.87 42.02
CA ALA A 46 14.73 -22.56 42.68
C ALA A 46 14.13 -23.78 43.39
N GLU A 47 14.23 -24.95 42.77
CA GLU A 47 13.81 -26.23 43.35
C GLU A 47 14.64 -26.61 44.58
N ALA A 48 15.96 -26.40 44.55
CA ALA A 48 16.83 -26.64 45.70
C ALA A 48 16.47 -25.70 46.87
N LEU A 49 16.20 -24.43 46.59
CA LEU A 49 15.75 -23.47 47.61
C LEU A 49 14.42 -23.91 48.24
N ALA A 50 13.46 -24.34 47.44
CA ALA A 50 12.15 -24.81 47.93
C ALA A 50 12.28 -26.09 48.77
N LEU A 51 13.06 -27.07 48.30
CA LEU A 51 13.32 -28.32 49.01
C LEU A 51 14.09 -28.08 50.32
N GLY A 52 15.13 -27.24 50.30
CA GLY A 52 15.90 -26.88 51.48
C GLY A 52 15.04 -26.21 52.56
N LYS A 53 14.17 -25.27 52.17
CA LYS A 53 13.20 -24.63 53.09
C LYS A 53 12.22 -25.67 53.67
N ARG A 54 11.68 -26.56 52.83
CA ARG A 54 10.79 -27.64 53.26
C ARG A 54 11.47 -28.57 54.27
N ILE A 55 12.73 -28.95 54.05
CA ILE A 55 13.51 -29.77 54.98
C ILE A 55 13.73 -29.03 56.31
N VAL A 56 14.22 -27.80 56.27
CA VAL A 56 14.53 -27.01 57.48
C VAL A 56 13.29 -26.77 58.32
N THR A 57 12.14 -26.44 57.70
CA THR A 57 10.88 -26.20 58.43
C THR A 57 10.23 -27.51 58.90
N GLY A 58 10.20 -28.54 58.06
CA GLY A 58 9.51 -29.80 58.36
C GLY A 58 10.20 -30.66 59.43
N PHE A 59 11.51 -30.54 59.57
CA PHE A 59 12.32 -31.39 60.46
C PHE A 59 13.03 -30.61 61.59
N ALA A 60 12.66 -29.35 61.83
CA ALA A 60 13.30 -28.49 62.84
C ALA A 60 13.29 -29.07 64.27
N ALA A 61 12.29 -29.89 64.61
CA ALA A 61 12.12 -30.48 65.93
C ALA A 61 12.80 -31.85 66.10
N ASP A 62 13.35 -32.44 65.03
CA ASP A 62 13.96 -33.77 65.06
C ASP A 62 15.38 -33.72 65.67
N ARG A 63 15.45 -33.93 66.99
CA ARG A 63 16.71 -33.90 67.75
C ARG A 63 17.70 -34.98 67.31
N ALA A 64 17.22 -36.12 66.79
CA ALA A 64 18.10 -37.22 66.36
C ALA A 64 18.87 -36.86 65.08
N ARG A 65 18.30 -35.98 64.25
CA ARG A 65 18.85 -35.59 62.94
C ARG A 65 19.24 -34.12 62.85
N VAL A 66 19.39 -33.44 63.99
CA VAL A 66 19.70 -32.00 64.06
C VAL A 66 20.92 -31.62 63.22
N HIS A 67 21.97 -32.45 63.23
CA HIS A 67 23.19 -32.25 62.46
C HIS A 67 22.95 -32.23 60.93
N VAL A 68 22.01 -33.04 60.44
CA VAL A 68 21.65 -33.09 59.02
C VAL A 68 20.86 -31.84 58.63
N VAL A 69 19.90 -31.45 59.46
CA VAL A 69 19.09 -30.24 59.25
C VAL A 69 19.98 -28.98 59.27
N ASP A 70 20.95 -28.91 60.18
CA ASP A 70 21.92 -27.83 60.24
C ASP A 70 22.82 -27.78 59.00
N ALA A 71 23.26 -28.93 58.49
CA ALA A 71 24.02 -29.01 57.24
C ALA A 71 23.21 -28.51 56.04
N VAL A 72 21.92 -28.89 55.94
CA VAL A 72 21.02 -28.37 54.90
C VAL A 72 20.81 -26.87 55.05
N LYS A 73 20.66 -26.36 56.28
CA LYS A 73 20.51 -24.93 56.57
C LYS A 73 21.73 -24.12 56.13
N GLN A 74 22.95 -24.62 56.38
CA GLN A 74 24.18 -23.98 55.93
C GLN A 74 24.29 -23.96 54.40
N LYS A 75 24.01 -25.09 53.73
CA LYS A 75 23.98 -25.18 52.26
C LYS A 75 22.94 -24.26 51.65
N LEU A 76 21.74 -24.19 52.24
CA LEU A 76 20.67 -23.30 51.80
C LEU A 76 21.11 -21.82 51.88
N ALA A 77 21.72 -21.41 53.00
CA ALA A 77 22.22 -20.04 53.16
C ALA A 77 23.39 -19.70 52.20
N ALA A 78 24.18 -20.69 51.78
CA ALA A 78 25.18 -20.52 50.74
C ALA A 78 24.52 -20.35 49.36
N LEU A 79 23.58 -21.22 49.01
CA LEU A 79 22.81 -21.17 47.76
C LEU A 79 22.03 -19.86 47.61
N GLU A 80 21.43 -19.35 48.68
CA GLU A 80 20.70 -18.07 48.66
C GLU A 80 21.64 -16.90 48.35
N ARG A 81 22.82 -16.84 48.97
CA ARG A 81 23.82 -15.80 48.70
C ARG A 81 24.38 -15.88 47.29
N GLU A 82 24.65 -17.09 46.81
CA GLU A 82 25.16 -17.30 45.45
C GLU A 82 24.10 -16.93 44.40
N ASN A 83 22.85 -17.36 44.58
CA ASN A 83 21.76 -17.01 43.69
C ASN A 83 21.49 -15.50 43.65
N GLU A 84 21.56 -14.80 44.78
CA GLU A 84 21.39 -13.35 44.81
C GLU A 84 22.51 -12.64 44.02
N LYS A 85 23.76 -13.08 44.20
CA LYS A 85 24.89 -12.56 43.42
C LYS A 85 24.69 -12.78 41.93
N CYS A 86 24.37 -14.00 41.51
CA CYS A 86 24.16 -14.30 40.09
C CYS A 86 22.96 -13.54 39.52
N ARG A 87 21.86 -13.45 40.28
CA ARG A 87 20.70 -12.64 39.88
C ARG A 87 21.10 -11.19 39.64
N SER A 88 21.92 -10.60 40.51
CA SER A 88 22.41 -9.23 40.33
C SER A 88 23.27 -9.08 39.06
N GLU A 89 24.13 -10.07 38.76
CA GLU A 89 24.96 -10.07 37.54
C GLU A 89 24.10 -10.24 36.27
N PHE A 90 23.11 -11.12 36.30
CA PHE A 90 22.15 -11.31 35.20
C PHE A 90 21.31 -10.06 34.95
N VAL A 91 20.82 -9.42 36.02
CA VAL A 91 20.09 -8.15 35.94
C VAL A 91 20.98 -7.05 35.36
N ALA A 92 22.23 -6.94 35.82
CA ALA A 92 23.18 -5.97 35.27
C ALA A 92 23.45 -6.21 33.78
N LYS A 93 23.63 -7.47 33.36
CA LYS A 93 23.80 -7.85 31.95
C LYS A 93 22.57 -7.53 31.11
N ARG A 94 21.37 -7.84 31.61
CA ARG A 94 20.10 -7.48 30.95
C ARG A 94 20.00 -5.97 30.76
N ASP A 95 20.28 -5.20 31.81
CA ASP A 95 20.15 -3.76 31.78
C ASP A 95 21.19 -3.10 30.84
N ASP A 96 22.41 -3.66 30.74
CA ASP A 96 23.40 -3.27 29.73
C ASP A 96 22.89 -3.54 28.30
N LEU A 97 22.40 -4.75 28.04
CA LEU A 97 21.86 -5.13 26.74
C LEU A 97 20.67 -4.25 26.34
N LEU A 98 19.76 -3.95 27.27
CA LEU A 98 18.63 -3.06 27.03
C LEU A 98 19.07 -1.63 26.70
N LYS A 99 20.10 -1.10 27.38
CA LYS A 99 20.67 0.21 27.07
C LYS A 99 21.25 0.26 25.66
N ARG A 100 22.02 -0.77 25.28
CA ARG A 100 22.61 -0.87 23.94
C ARG A 100 21.53 -1.04 22.87
N TYR A 101 20.55 -1.90 23.13
CA TYR A 101 19.40 -2.10 22.24
C TYR A 101 18.66 -0.78 21.99
N ALA A 102 18.41 0.02 23.04
CA ALA A 102 17.72 1.30 22.91
C ALA A 102 18.48 2.35 22.07
N ILE A 103 19.81 2.24 21.97
CA ILE A 103 20.63 3.09 21.10
C ILE A 103 20.55 2.59 19.66
N GLU A 104 20.75 1.28 19.45
CA GLU A 104 20.79 0.66 18.14
C GLU A 104 19.43 0.67 17.44
N SER A 105 18.33 0.50 18.18
CA SER A 105 16.96 0.50 17.62
C SER A 105 16.52 1.87 17.10
N ARG A 106 17.21 2.95 17.52
CA ARG A 106 16.97 4.33 17.07
C ARG A 106 17.82 4.75 15.89
N LYS A 107 18.70 3.88 15.38
CA LYS A 107 19.49 4.19 14.19
C LYS A 107 18.59 4.40 12.96
N PRO A 108 19.07 5.15 11.96
CA PRO A 108 18.37 5.30 10.70
C PRO A 108 18.03 3.95 10.07
N CYS A 109 17.01 3.95 9.21
CA CYS A 109 16.58 2.75 8.53
C CYS A 109 17.71 2.08 7.74
N GLY A 110 17.77 0.76 7.79
CA GLY A 110 18.81 -0.04 7.15
C GLY A 110 20.12 -0.11 7.94
N ALA A 111 20.18 0.48 9.14
CA ALA A 111 21.30 0.38 10.07
C ALA A 111 20.90 -0.21 11.43
N ARG A 112 19.76 -0.92 11.49
CA ARG A 112 19.18 -1.47 12.73
C ARG A 112 19.44 -2.97 12.93
N ASP A 113 20.24 -3.62 12.08
CA ASP A 113 20.66 -5.02 12.25
C ASP A 113 21.29 -5.31 13.63
N PRO A 114 22.13 -4.43 14.21
CA PRO A 114 22.65 -4.67 15.56
C PRO A 114 21.56 -4.68 16.64
N ALA A 115 20.45 -3.95 16.43
CA ALA A 115 19.32 -3.97 17.35
C ALA A 115 18.60 -5.33 17.32
N ILE A 116 18.45 -5.94 16.13
CA ILE A 116 17.89 -7.29 15.98
C ILE A 116 18.74 -8.29 16.76
N GLU A 117 20.07 -8.23 16.61
CA GLU A 117 20.98 -9.16 17.27
C GLU A 117 21.00 -8.99 18.81
N LEU A 118 21.09 -7.74 19.29
CA LEU A 118 20.98 -7.45 20.73
C LEU A 118 19.63 -7.90 21.30
N GLY A 119 18.56 -7.68 20.53
CA GLY A 119 17.23 -8.08 20.91
C GLY A 119 17.09 -9.61 21.05
N LYS A 120 17.69 -10.40 20.14
CA LYS A 120 17.75 -11.86 20.28
C LYS A 120 18.50 -12.27 21.56
N GLN A 121 19.64 -11.65 21.84
CA GLN A 121 20.39 -11.91 23.07
C GLN A 121 19.55 -11.61 24.33
N ILE A 122 18.71 -10.57 24.32
CA ILE A 122 17.78 -10.27 25.41
C ILE A 122 16.69 -11.36 25.53
N LEU A 123 16.18 -11.86 24.40
CA LEU A 123 15.17 -12.93 24.40
C LEU A 123 15.72 -14.26 24.94
N ASP A 124 17.01 -14.52 24.76
CA ASP A 124 17.69 -15.73 25.24
C ASP A 124 18.07 -15.68 26.73
N LEU A 125 17.96 -14.51 27.40
CA LEU A 125 18.25 -14.42 28.83
C LEU A 125 17.19 -15.14 29.67
N GLU A 126 17.56 -16.25 30.30
CA GLU A 126 16.71 -16.94 31.27
C GLU A 126 16.81 -16.29 32.65
N ILE A 127 15.93 -15.33 32.93
CA ILE A 127 15.78 -14.70 34.25
C ILE A 127 14.35 -14.92 34.74
N ASP A 128 14.21 -15.62 35.86
CA ASP A 128 12.94 -15.79 36.55
C ASP A 128 12.60 -14.54 37.38
N ASP A 129 12.17 -13.48 36.70
CA ASP A 129 11.55 -12.32 37.33
C ASP A 129 10.24 -11.92 36.64
N LYS A 130 9.37 -11.20 37.35
CA LYS A 130 8.05 -10.80 36.84
C LYS A 130 8.12 -9.78 35.69
N ILE A 131 9.24 -9.11 35.50
CA ILE A 131 9.41 -8.00 34.55
C ILE A 131 9.86 -8.52 33.18
N THR A 132 10.69 -9.56 33.19
CA THR A 132 11.34 -10.16 32.02
C THR A 132 10.34 -10.63 30.97
N PRO A 133 9.20 -11.27 31.30
CA PRO A 133 8.20 -11.66 30.30
C PRO A 133 7.63 -10.48 29.50
N LEU A 134 7.34 -9.35 30.16
CA LEU A 134 6.80 -8.15 29.51
C LEU A 134 7.86 -7.49 28.62
N VAL A 135 9.09 -7.37 29.12
CA VAL A 135 10.22 -6.83 28.34
C VAL A 135 10.48 -7.69 27.11
N LYS A 136 10.55 -9.01 27.26
CA LYS A 136 10.74 -9.94 26.13
C LYS A 136 9.61 -9.83 25.11
N LYS A 137 8.36 -9.71 25.55
CA LYS A 137 7.21 -9.52 24.65
C LYS A 137 7.36 -8.25 23.80
N ASN A 138 7.73 -7.12 24.43
CA ASN A 138 7.89 -5.85 23.74
C ASN A 138 9.07 -5.90 22.76
N ILE A 139 10.23 -6.37 23.22
CA ILE A 139 11.44 -6.52 22.41
C ILE A 139 11.18 -7.42 21.19
N LYS A 140 10.50 -8.56 21.38
CA LYS A 140 10.14 -9.45 20.27
C LYS A 140 9.30 -8.73 19.23
N SER A 141 8.24 -8.04 19.67
CA SER A 141 7.36 -7.29 18.77
C SER A 141 8.10 -6.20 17.99
N GLU A 142 9.06 -5.53 18.61
CA GLU A 142 9.87 -4.50 17.96
C GLU A 142 10.84 -5.10 16.94
N ILE A 143 11.58 -6.15 17.31
CA ILE A 143 12.52 -6.84 16.41
C ILE A 143 11.80 -7.37 15.17
N ASP A 144 10.64 -8.03 15.36
CA ASP A 144 9.88 -8.62 14.27
C ASP A 144 9.37 -7.52 13.30
N ALA A 145 9.19 -6.28 13.78
CA ALA A 145 8.78 -5.14 12.97
C ALA A 145 9.96 -4.44 12.24
N ILE A 146 11.19 -4.50 12.76
CA ILE A 146 12.36 -3.79 12.19
C ILE A 146 12.58 -4.10 10.71
N PRO A 147 12.66 -5.38 10.25
CA PRO A 147 12.93 -5.68 8.84
C PRO A 147 11.93 -5.05 7.89
N THR A 148 10.64 -5.12 8.23
CA THR A 148 9.57 -4.54 7.42
C THR A 148 9.65 -3.01 7.39
N GLN A 149 9.92 -2.38 8.53
CA GLN A 149 10.08 -0.93 8.62
C GLN A 149 11.32 -0.43 7.87
N ASP A 150 12.44 -1.14 7.99
CA ASP A 150 13.69 -0.81 7.29
C ASP A 150 13.53 -0.91 5.79
N TYR A 151 12.92 -1.99 5.31
CA TYR A 151 12.65 -2.16 3.89
C TYR A 151 11.72 -1.06 3.34
N LYS A 152 10.62 -0.75 4.04
CA LYS A 152 9.73 0.35 3.65
C LYS A 152 10.49 1.67 3.53
N CYS A 153 11.33 1.98 4.52
CA CYS A 153 12.08 3.23 4.55
C CYS A 153 13.17 3.29 3.46
N GLN A 154 13.81 2.17 3.13
CA GLN A 154 14.70 2.06 1.97
C GLN A 154 13.95 2.33 0.66
N LEU A 155 12.73 1.79 0.51
CA LEU A 155 11.89 2.08 -0.66
C LEU A 155 11.51 3.57 -0.73
N GLU A 156 11.18 4.21 0.40
CA GLU A 156 10.88 5.65 0.42
C GLU A 156 12.08 6.50 0.01
N LYS A 157 13.28 6.17 0.50
CA LYS A 157 14.52 6.83 0.08
C LYS A 157 14.77 6.63 -1.42
N GLU A 158 14.65 5.40 -1.90
CA GLU A 158 14.89 5.07 -3.30
C GLU A 158 13.86 5.73 -4.22
N PHE A 159 12.61 5.83 -3.79
CA PHE A 159 11.56 6.56 -4.48
C PHE A 159 11.98 8.01 -4.75
N ASP A 160 12.45 8.72 -3.72
CA ASP A 160 12.88 10.12 -3.85
C ASP A 160 14.13 10.26 -4.72
N GLU A 161 15.12 9.38 -4.56
CA GLU A 161 16.36 9.40 -5.32
C GLU A 161 16.13 9.12 -6.80
N THR A 162 15.31 8.12 -7.12
CA THR A 162 15.01 7.73 -8.50
C THR A 162 14.11 8.76 -9.19
N TYR A 163 13.19 9.40 -8.47
CA TYR A 163 12.40 10.52 -9.00
C TYR A 163 13.30 11.72 -9.37
N LYS A 164 14.14 12.18 -8.42
CA LYS A 164 15.07 13.31 -8.64
C LYS A 164 16.06 13.04 -9.76
N ALA A 165 16.53 11.80 -9.88
CA ALA A 165 17.45 11.39 -10.94
C ALA A 165 16.75 11.04 -12.27
N ALA A 166 15.43 11.20 -12.38
CA ALA A 166 14.63 10.86 -13.55
C ALA A 166 14.80 9.40 -14.04
N LYS A 167 15.05 8.46 -13.11
CA LYS A 167 15.21 7.02 -13.38
C LYS A 167 13.84 6.34 -13.44
N TRP A 168 13.03 6.68 -14.45
CA TRP A 168 11.61 6.32 -14.50
C TRP A 168 11.28 4.83 -14.34
N PRO A 169 11.98 3.88 -14.99
CA PRO A 169 11.68 2.45 -14.79
C PRO A 169 11.85 2.01 -13.33
N ARG A 170 12.91 2.49 -12.66
CA ARG A 170 13.16 2.16 -11.26
C ARG A 170 12.18 2.90 -10.34
N PHE A 171 11.92 4.17 -10.61
CA PHE A 171 10.95 4.97 -9.88
C PHE A 171 9.55 4.31 -9.88
N LEU A 172 9.03 3.92 -11.05
CA LEU A 172 7.71 3.30 -11.18
C LEU A 172 7.68 1.93 -10.47
N ALA A 173 8.75 1.14 -10.57
CA ALA A 173 8.84 -0.13 -9.83
C ALA A 173 8.77 0.06 -8.31
N VAL A 174 9.51 1.03 -7.76
CA VAL A 174 9.52 1.33 -6.32
C VAL A 174 8.20 1.95 -5.87
N ALA A 175 7.62 2.85 -6.66
CA ALA A 175 6.32 3.46 -6.39
C ALA A 175 5.22 2.39 -6.30
N ARG A 176 5.21 1.41 -7.22
CA ARG A 176 4.28 0.26 -7.17
C ARG A 176 4.41 -0.54 -5.88
N GLN A 177 5.65 -0.82 -5.45
CA GLN A 177 5.90 -1.53 -4.19
C GLN A 177 5.39 -0.73 -3.00
N LEU A 178 5.64 0.58 -2.94
CA LEU A 178 5.15 1.44 -1.87
C LEU A 178 3.62 1.51 -1.80
N VAL A 179 2.92 1.55 -2.94
CA VAL A 179 1.44 1.44 -2.96
C VAL A 179 0.99 0.13 -2.31
N GLY A 180 1.67 -0.98 -2.63
CA GLY A 180 1.40 -2.30 -2.03
C GLY A 180 1.65 -2.39 -0.53
N TYR A 181 2.63 -1.66 0.01
CA TYR A 181 2.89 -1.58 1.45
C TYR A 181 1.91 -0.68 2.20
N GLN A 182 1.45 0.39 1.54
CA GLN A 182 0.66 1.41 2.22
C GLN A 182 -0.84 1.14 2.20
N LYS A 183 -1.35 0.39 1.21
CA LYS A 183 -2.76 -0.05 0.98
C LYS A 183 -3.86 0.97 1.32
N ASP A 184 -4.03 1.32 2.60
CA ASP A 184 -5.06 2.21 3.14
C ASP A 184 -4.51 3.43 3.89
N SER A 185 -3.20 3.67 3.83
CA SER A 185 -2.59 4.87 4.41
C SER A 185 -3.12 6.12 3.70
N ARG A 186 -3.29 7.21 4.45
CA ARG A 186 -3.69 8.51 3.90
C ARG A 186 -2.75 9.00 2.78
N GLY A 187 -1.48 8.57 2.79
CA GLY A 187 -0.49 8.93 1.78
C GLY A 187 -0.50 8.06 0.51
N VAL A 188 -1.29 6.99 0.47
CA VAL A 188 -1.34 6.08 -0.69
C VAL A 188 -1.94 6.76 -1.93
N LEU A 189 -2.84 7.73 -1.74
CA LEU A 189 -3.42 8.51 -2.83
C LEU A 189 -2.33 9.33 -3.55
N ASP A 190 -1.48 10.03 -2.79
CA ASP A 190 -0.37 10.82 -3.35
C ASP A 190 0.59 9.94 -4.16
N LEU A 191 0.85 8.72 -3.67
CA LEU A 191 1.65 7.69 -4.34
C LEU A 191 1.04 7.22 -5.67
N LYS A 192 -0.29 7.08 -5.73
CA LYS A 192 -1.01 6.71 -6.95
C LYS A 192 -0.99 7.86 -7.95
N LEU A 193 -1.27 9.08 -7.51
CA LEU A 193 -1.28 10.27 -8.37
C LEU A 193 0.09 10.51 -9.03
N ILE A 194 1.19 10.46 -8.27
CA ILE A 194 2.55 10.59 -8.83
C ILE A 194 2.88 9.46 -9.80
N PHE A 195 2.53 8.21 -9.47
CA PHE A 195 2.74 7.07 -10.36
C PHE A 195 2.03 7.30 -11.69
N VAL A 196 0.72 7.61 -11.62
CA VAL A 196 -0.14 7.82 -12.79
C VAL A 196 0.44 8.91 -13.67
N LYS A 197 0.86 10.04 -13.10
CA LYS A 197 1.50 11.12 -13.87
C LYS A 197 2.73 10.63 -14.62
N VAL A 198 3.70 10.04 -13.91
CA VAL A 198 4.98 9.68 -14.51
C VAL A 198 4.82 8.57 -15.54
N ALA A 199 3.99 7.56 -15.24
CA ALA A 199 3.67 6.50 -16.18
C ALA A 199 2.95 7.06 -17.42
N PHE A 200 2.01 8.00 -17.25
CA PHE A 200 1.30 8.62 -18.37
C PHE A 200 2.24 9.41 -19.27
N GLU A 201 3.21 10.13 -18.70
CA GLU A 201 4.26 10.79 -19.47
C GLU A 201 5.13 9.80 -20.25
N GLN A 202 5.44 8.61 -19.69
CA GLN A 202 6.17 7.57 -20.43
C GLN A 202 5.33 7.04 -21.60
N THR A 203 4.07 6.70 -21.36
CA THR A 203 3.17 6.17 -22.38
C THR A 203 2.89 7.20 -23.48
N SER A 204 2.42 8.39 -23.12
CA SER A 204 1.98 9.42 -24.09
C SER A 204 3.13 10.01 -24.92
N ARG A 205 4.31 10.26 -24.31
CA ARG A 205 5.43 10.93 -25.00
C ARG A 205 6.46 9.96 -25.58
N ARG A 206 6.73 8.85 -24.89
CA ARG A 206 7.78 7.90 -25.26
C ARG A 206 7.25 6.62 -25.87
N ARG A 207 5.92 6.45 -25.90
CA ARG A 207 5.24 5.25 -26.40
C ARG A 207 5.72 3.98 -25.68
N ASP A 208 6.01 4.08 -24.39
CA ASP A 208 6.39 2.95 -23.54
C ASP A 208 5.16 2.42 -22.79
N ASP A 209 4.58 1.34 -23.30
CA ASP A 209 3.35 0.73 -22.79
C ASP A 209 3.59 -0.22 -21.60
N THR A 210 4.83 -0.31 -21.10
CA THR A 210 5.23 -1.24 -20.02
C THR A 210 4.40 -1.05 -18.74
N TYR A 211 3.88 0.15 -18.51
CA TYR A 211 3.24 0.54 -17.25
C TYR A 211 1.72 0.70 -17.36
N ASP A 212 1.15 0.48 -18.54
CA ASP A 212 -0.26 0.76 -18.83
C ASP A 212 -1.24 0.05 -17.87
N PRO A 213 -1.06 -1.24 -17.52
CA PRO A 213 -1.99 -1.92 -16.61
C PRO A 213 -2.00 -1.31 -15.20
N ASP A 214 -0.83 -0.96 -14.67
CA ASP A 214 -0.73 -0.35 -13.33
C ASP A 214 -1.20 1.12 -13.36
N LEU A 215 -0.95 1.83 -14.46
CA LEU A 215 -1.42 3.19 -14.66
C LEU A 215 -2.94 3.26 -14.65
N VAL A 216 -3.62 2.42 -15.45
CA VAL A 216 -5.09 2.42 -15.51
C VAL A 216 -5.67 2.06 -14.15
N LYS A 217 -5.16 0.99 -13.54
CA LYS A 217 -5.60 0.54 -12.20
C LYS A 217 -5.44 1.63 -11.14
N PHE A 218 -4.27 2.30 -11.09
CA PHE A 218 -4.03 3.33 -10.07
C PHE A 218 -4.77 4.63 -10.36
N ALA A 219 -5.04 4.94 -11.63
CA ALA A 219 -5.85 6.09 -12.00
C ALA A 219 -7.34 5.87 -11.64
N GLU A 220 -7.89 4.69 -11.90
CA GLU A 220 -9.26 4.31 -11.50
C GLU A 220 -9.44 4.37 -9.98
N ASP A 221 -8.53 3.74 -9.23
CA ASP A 221 -8.60 3.77 -7.77
C ASP A 221 -8.45 5.19 -7.22
N ALA A 222 -7.56 6.00 -7.78
CA ALA A 222 -7.41 7.39 -7.36
C ALA A 222 -8.67 8.21 -7.68
N LEU A 223 -9.29 7.98 -8.85
CA LEU A 223 -10.52 8.64 -9.26
C LEU A 223 -11.65 8.34 -8.29
N GLU A 224 -11.91 7.05 -8.04
CA GLU A 224 -12.93 6.58 -7.11
C GLU A 224 -12.72 7.16 -5.70
N LYS A 225 -11.48 7.15 -5.19
CA LYS A 225 -11.17 7.71 -3.87
C LYS A 225 -11.44 9.20 -3.80
N ILE A 226 -11.04 9.96 -4.80
CA ILE A 226 -11.29 11.41 -4.83
C ILE A 226 -12.80 11.65 -4.93
N GLU A 227 -13.53 10.97 -5.81
CA GLU A 227 -14.99 11.08 -5.91
C GLU A 227 -15.69 10.84 -4.57
N ASN A 228 -15.24 9.83 -3.83
CA ASN A 228 -15.72 9.49 -2.48
C ASN A 228 -15.27 10.44 -1.35
N GLY A 229 -14.60 11.54 -1.67
CA GLY A 229 -14.24 12.58 -0.70
C GLY A 229 -12.83 12.47 -0.11
N ALA A 230 -11.97 11.59 -0.64
CA ALA A 230 -10.59 11.54 -0.20
C ALA A 230 -9.79 12.73 -0.72
N ASP A 231 -8.99 13.33 0.15
CA ASP A 231 -8.07 14.41 -0.19
C ASP A 231 -6.62 13.93 -0.18
N SER A 232 -5.84 14.45 -1.12
CA SER A 232 -4.39 14.31 -1.13
C SER A 232 -3.77 14.94 0.13
N THR A 233 -2.74 14.30 0.69
CA THR A 233 -1.98 14.90 1.79
C THR A 233 -1.00 15.97 1.31
N GLY A 234 -0.74 16.05 0.00
CA GLY A 234 0.28 16.88 -0.60
C GLY A 234 1.72 16.48 -0.22
N SER A 235 1.91 15.34 0.44
CA SER A 235 3.20 14.91 1.00
C SER A 235 4.23 14.53 -0.07
N ARG A 236 3.78 14.21 -1.29
CA ARG A 236 4.64 13.82 -2.43
C ARG A 236 4.55 14.81 -3.60
N GLY A 237 4.27 16.07 -3.26
CA GLY A 237 4.14 17.18 -4.20
C GLY A 237 2.71 17.30 -4.74
N ARG A 238 2.25 18.54 -4.91
CA ARG A 238 1.05 18.84 -5.70
C ARG A 238 1.49 19.03 -7.15
N PHE A 239 1.02 18.17 -8.03
CA PHE A 239 1.17 18.39 -9.46
C PHE A 239 0.16 19.45 -9.89
N GLY A 240 0.51 20.30 -10.85
CA GLY A 240 -0.44 21.31 -11.36
C GLY A 240 -1.76 20.70 -11.83
N GLY A 241 -1.72 19.47 -12.36
CA GLY A 241 -2.94 18.73 -12.70
C GLY A 241 -3.70 18.08 -11.54
N PHE A 242 -3.11 18.01 -10.34
CA PHE A 242 -3.69 17.38 -9.14
C PHE A 242 -3.74 18.33 -7.93
N ASP A 243 -3.67 19.65 -8.17
CA ASP A 243 -3.55 20.67 -7.12
C ASP A 243 -4.88 20.99 -6.42
N THR A 244 -5.99 20.81 -7.15
CA THR A 244 -7.37 20.92 -6.70
C THR A 244 -8.13 19.64 -7.00
N ARG A 245 -9.23 19.42 -6.27
CA ARG A 245 -10.13 18.28 -6.52
C ARG A 245 -10.65 18.28 -7.96
N GLU A 246 -11.14 19.42 -8.44
CA GLU A 246 -11.69 19.54 -9.80
C GLU A 246 -10.61 19.27 -10.87
N ASN A 247 -9.40 19.82 -10.71
CA ASN A 247 -8.29 19.52 -11.62
C ASN A 247 -7.92 18.05 -11.58
N ALA A 248 -7.88 17.43 -10.38
CA ALA A 248 -7.50 16.03 -10.26
C ALA A 248 -8.51 15.10 -10.92
N LEU A 249 -9.81 15.35 -10.72
CA LEU A 249 -10.87 14.60 -11.39
C LEU A 249 -10.79 14.79 -12.91
N GLY A 250 -10.56 16.01 -13.40
CA GLY A 250 -10.37 16.28 -14.82
C GLY A 250 -9.17 15.54 -15.42
N TRP A 251 -8.02 15.58 -14.75
CA TRP A 251 -6.79 14.90 -15.20
C TRP A 251 -6.89 13.38 -15.15
N LEU A 252 -7.48 12.80 -14.11
CA LEU A 252 -7.66 11.35 -14.03
C LEU A 252 -8.60 10.84 -15.12
N ASN A 253 -9.72 11.53 -15.33
CA ASN A 253 -10.65 11.23 -16.43
C ASN A 253 -9.96 11.39 -17.80
N TYR A 254 -9.20 12.45 -18.02
CA TYR A 254 -8.46 12.61 -19.28
C TYR A 254 -7.45 11.49 -19.52
N ILE A 255 -6.66 11.12 -18.49
CA ILE A 255 -5.66 10.05 -18.59
C ILE A 255 -6.35 8.71 -18.90
N LEU A 256 -7.40 8.36 -18.15
CA LEU A 256 -8.16 7.13 -18.39
C LEU A 256 -8.81 7.12 -19.77
N GLY A 257 -9.39 8.24 -20.19
CA GLY A 257 -9.96 8.41 -21.52
C GLY A 257 -8.92 8.22 -22.62
N TYR A 258 -7.76 8.86 -22.49
CA TYR A 258 -6.66 8.74 -23.44
C TYR A 258 -6.18 7.28 -23.57
N MET A 259 -5.97 6.62 -22.43
CA MET A 259 -5.48 5.24 -22.38
C MET A 259 -6.47 4.27 -23.01
N ASN A 260 -7.72 4.29 -22.57
CA ASN A 260 -8.75 3.39 -23.09
C ASN A 260 -9.01 3.65 -24.58
N TYR A 261 -9.15 4.92 -24.97
CA TYR A 261 -9.50 5.27 -26.35
C TYR A 261 -8.36 5.06 -27.35
N PHE A 262 -7.15 5.58 -27.05
CA PHE A 262 -6.06 5.64 -28.03
C PHE A 262 -4.98 4.57 -27.85
N ARG A 263 -4.85 3.97 -26.66
CA ARG A 263 -3.80 2.95 -26.40
C ARG A 263 -4.37 1.54 -26.38
N LEU A 264 -5.44 1.32 -25.61
CA LEU A 264 -6.03 0.00 -25.40
C LEU A 264 -7.07 -0.39 -26.47
N GLY A 265 -7.61 0.58 -27.21
CA GLY A 265 -8.65 0.35 -28.22
C GLY A 265 -10.04 0.14 -27.63
N GLU A 266 -10.22 0.32 -26.32
CA GLU A 266 -11.50 0.33 -25.61
C GLU A 266 -12.23 1.68 -25.85
N ARG A 267 -12.58 1.97 -27.10
CA ARG A 267 -13.10 3.29 -27.52
C ARG A 267 -14.38 3.70 -26.78
N ASP A 268 -15.31 2.78 -26.57
CA ASP A 268 -16.57 3.03 -25.85
C ASP A 268 -16.32 3.52 -24.43
N ARG A 269 -15.43 2.82 -23.72
CA ARG A 269 -15.04 3.16 -22.35
C ARG A 269 -14.21 4.44 -22.31
N GLY A 270 -13.30 4.60 -23.26
CA GLY A 270 -12.43 5.76 -23.34
C GLY A 270 -13.22 7.05 -23.56
N ILE A 271 -14.28 7.01 -24.37
CA ILE A 271 -15.04 8.24 -24.64
C ILE A 271 -15.83 8.74 -23.42
N GLU A 272 -16.32 7.84 -22.58
CA GLU A 272 -17.01 8.17 -21.33
C GLU A 272 -16.09 8.96 -20.40
N TYR A 273 -14.85 8.50 -20.23
CA TYR A 273 -13.86 9.23 -19.44
C TYR A 273 -13.45 10.57 -20.09
N LEU A 274 -13.28 10.63 -21.41
CA LEU A 274 -13.00 11.90 -22.10
C LEU A 274 -14.16 12.89 -21.93
N TYR A 275 -15.41 12.41 -21.96
CA TYR A 275 -16.59 13.20 -21.66
C TYR A 275 -16.53 13.78 -20.23
N HIS A 276 -16.31 12.93 -19.23
CA HIS A 276 -16.22 13.35 -17.83
C HIS A 276 -15.11 14.37 -17.59
N ALA A 277 -13.97 14.25 -18.28
CA ALA A 277 -12.89 15.23 -18.18
C ALA A 277 -13.34 16.66 -18.52
N THR A 278 -14.31 16.81 -19.45
CA THR A 278 -14.84 18.12 -19.85
C THR A 278 -15.81 18.75 -18.84
N LEU A 279 -16.32 17.98 -17.87
CA LEU A 279 -17.29 18.46 -16.89
C LEU A 279 -16.65 19.29 -15.77
N TYR A 280 -15.36 19.08 -15.52
CA TYR A 280 -14.63 19.75 -14.44
C TYR A 280 -14.04 21.08 -14.91
N LYS A 281 -13.87 22.05 -13.99
CA LYS A 281 -13.24 23.36 -14.29
C LYS A 281 -11.72 23.25 -14.37
N CYS A 282 -11.25 22.47 -15.33
CA CYS A 282 -9.82 22.26 -15.61
C CYS A 282 -9.51 22.61 -17.07
N GLU A 283 -8.25 22.50 -17.48
CA GLU A 283 -7.80 22.81 -18.85
C GLU A 283 -8.52 21.97 -19.93
N PHE A 284 -9.00 20.80 -19.55
CA PHE A 284 -9.66 19.85 -20.44
C PHE A 284 -11.09 20.22 -20.82
N LYS A 285 -11.72 21.13 -20.09
CA LYS A 285 -13.09 21.59 -20.39
C LYS A 285 -13.24 22.09 -21.82
N TYR A 286 -12.21 22.73 -22.36
CA TYR A 286 -12.23 23.34 -23.70
C TYR A 286 -11.14 22.76 -24.61
N ASP A 287 -10.60 21.59 -24.29
CA ASP A 287 -9.55 20.98 -25.10
C ASP A 287 -10.13 20.44 -26.41
N ALA A 288 -9.75 21.06 -27.52
CA ALA A 288 -10.22 20.70 -28.86
C ALA A 288 -9.99 19.22 -29.21
N PHE A 289 -8.96 18.58 -28.66
CA PHE A 289 -8.67 17.17 -28.88
C PHE A 289 -9.78 16.25 -28.35
N MET A 290 -10.37 16.58 -27.20
CA MET A 290 -11.47 15.80 -26.63
C MET A 290 -12.74 15.89 -27.46
N TYR A 291 -13.09 17.10 -27.91
CA TYR A 291 -14.23 17.30 -28.81
C TYR A 291 -14.02 16.60 -30.16
N GLN A 292 -12.79 16.59 -30.67
CA GLN A 292 -12.47 15.85 -31.89
C GLN A 292 -12.58 14.33 -31.70
N ALA A 293 -12.10 13.80 -30.57
CA ALA A 293 -12.21 12.38 -30.25
C ALA A 293 -13.67 11.93 -30.14
N ALA A 294 -14.50 12.71 -29.44
CA ALA A 294 -15.94 12.50 -29.36
C ALA A 294 -16.61 12.53 -30.72
N ALA A 295 -16.22 13.49 -31.56
CA ALA A 295 -16.77 13.59 -32.90
C ALA A 295 -16.47 12.33 -33.74
N ILE A 296 -15.21 11.90 -33.77
CA ILE A 296 -14.82 10.68 -34.50
C ILE A 296 -15.57 9.46 -33.96
N TYR A 297 -15.69 9.34 -32.63
CA TYR A 297 -16.39 8.22 -32.01
C TYR A 297 -17.85 8.09 -32.45
N TYR A 298 -18.63 9.17 -32.38
CA TYR A 298 -20.04 9.15 -32.78
C TYR A 298 -20.20 8.98 -34.30
N PHE A 299 -19.28 9.53 -35.10
CA PHE A 299 -19.24 9.27 -36.54
C PHE A 299 -18.96 7.80 -36.89
N ASP A 300 -18.08 7.13 -36.16
CA ASP A 300 -17.78 5.72 -36.38
C ASP A 300 -18.96 4.82 -35.94
N LYS A 301 -19.78 5.26 -34.98
CA LYS A 301 -20.97 4.53 -34.48
C LYS A 301 -22.20 4.71 -35.35
N GLU A 302 -22.46 5.91 -35.83
CA GLU A 302 -23.52 6.13 -36.79
C GLU A 302 -23.02 5.75 -38.18
N THR A 303 -23.44 4.60 -38.71
CA THR A 303 -23.30 4.31 -40.15
C THR A 303 -24.16 5.28 -40.96
N VAL A 304 -23.76 6.55 -41.07
CA VAL A 304 -24.48 7.53 -41.87
C VAL A 304 -24.06 7.38 -43.32
N SER A 305 -24.98 6.82 -44.10
CA SER A 305 -24.97 6.91 -45.56
C SER A 305 -24.92 8.38 -45.97
N PRO A 306 -23.99 8.82 -46.84
CA PRO A 306 -23.77 10.22 -47.14
C PRO A 306 -24.99 10.81 -47.88
N SER A 307 -25.90 11.46 -47.15
CA SER A 307 -27.01 12.20 -47.78
C SER A 307 -26.63 13.66 -48.02
N ALA A 308 -26.27 13.92 -49.29
CA ALA A 308 -26.68 15.09 -50.08
C ALA A 308 -26.22 16.52 -49.69
N ILE A 309 -25.04 16.70 -49.09
CA ILE A 309 -24.29 17.95 -49.24
C ILE A 309 -22.88 17.60 -49.72
N ASP A 310 -22.61 17.88 -50.99
CA ASP A 310 -21.28 17.73 -51.59
C ASP A 310 -20.31 18.67 -50.87
N VAL A 311 -19.24 18.10 -50.33
CA VAL A 311 -18.09 18.77 -49.69
C VAL A 311 -17.58 19.97 -50.52
N ASN A 312 -17.71 19.96 -51.85
CA ASN A 312 -17.35 21.08 -52.73
C ASN A 312 -18.23 22.32 -52.54
N SER A 313 -19.47 22.16 -52.09
CA SER A 313 -20.40 23.26 -51.80
C SER A 313 -19.92 24.10 -50.61
N LEU A 314 -19.30 23.45 -49.62
CA LEU A 314 -18.77 24.08 -48.40
C LEU A 314 -17.43 24.76 -48.66
N PHE A 315 -16.57 24.17 -49.51
CA PHE A 315 -15.34 24.84 -49.95
C PHE A 315 -15.63 26.15 -50.68
N ARG A 316 -16.68 26.19 -51.51
CA ARG A 316 -17.14 27.42 -52.17
C ARG A 316 -17.59 28.52 -51.20
N LEU A 317 -18.19 28.18 -50.07
CA LEU A 317 -18.61 29.13 -49.05
C LEU A 317 -17.43 29.66 -48.22
N ALA A 318 -16.46 28.80 -47.92
CA ALA A 318 -15.24 29.18 -47.21
C ALA A 318 -14.36 30.15 -48.03
N ASP A 319 -14.24 29.92 -49.34
CA ASP A 319 -13.50 30.80 -50.25
C ASP A 319 -14.15 32.19 -50.43
N GLN A 320 -15.43 32.33 -50.11
CA GLN A 320 -16.19 33.57 -50.25
C GLN A 320 -16.21 34.44 -48.99
N THR A 321 -15.61 33.98 -47.88
CA THR A 321 -15.62 34.72 -46.61
C THR A 321 -14.32 35.53 -46.44
N PRO A 322 -14.37 36.88 -46.35
CA PRO A 322 -13.16 37.68 -46.24
C PRO A 322 -12.44 37.47 -44.90
N ALA A 323 -11.10 37.36 -44.95
CA ALA A 323 -10.26 37.09 -43.80
C ALA A 323 -10.27 38.26 -42.77
N PRO A 324 -10.30 37.97 -41.44
CA PRO A 324 -10.17 39.00 -40.43
C PRO A 324 -8.75 39.58 -40.41
N GLN A 325 -8.65 40.91 -40.47
CA GLN A 325 -7.42 41.63 -40.84
C GLN A 325 -6.33 41.72 -39.75
N ASN A 326 -6.51 41.18 -38.54
CA ASN A 326 -5.73 41.66 -37.37
C ASN A 326 -4.96 40.63 -36.55
N ILE A 327 -4.25 39.68 -37.16
CA ILE A 327 -3.26 38.89 -36.40
C ILE A 327 -2.01 38.68 -37.27
N LYS A 328 -0.79 38.86 -36.75
CA LYS A 328 0.47 38.55 -37.47
C LYS A 328 1.00 37.16 -37.09
N LEU A 329 0.79 36.17 -37.95
CA LEU A 329 1.49 34.87 -38.00
C LEU A 329 1.75 34.62 -39.49
N LYS A 330 2.81 33.85 -39.81
CA LYS A 330 3.21 33.55 -41.19
C LYS A 330 2.04 32.89 -41.93
N ALA A 331 1.70 33.44 -43.09
CA ALA A 331 0.44 33.15 -43.80
C ALA A 331 0.27 31.67 -44.20
N ALA A 332 1.35 30.95 -44.49
CA ALA A 332 1.30 29.56 -44.95
C ALA A 332 0.94 28.56 -43.82
N ASP A 333 1.54 28.70 -42.64
CA ASP A 333 1.28 27.82 -41.49
C ASP A 333 -0.14 28.04 -40.95
N ARG A 334 -0.61 29.30 -40.99
CA ARG A 334 -1.98 29.66 -40.63
C ARG A 334 -3.03 29.08 -41.57
N GLN A 335 -2.75 29.05 -42.87
CA GLN A 335 -3.72 28.56 -43.85
C GLN A 335 -3.92 27.05 -43.70
N ILE A 336 -2.86 26.32 -43.39
CA ILE A 336 -2.91 24.86 -43.17
C ILE A 336 -3.64 24.56 -41.86
N ASP A 337 -3.32 25.24 -40.76
CA ASP A 337 -4.01 25.06 -39.48
C ASP A 337 -5.47 25.50 -39.56
N LEU A 338 -5.79 26.64 -40.21
CA LEU A 338 -7.19 27.03 -40.43
C LEU A 338 -7.92 26.04 -41.32
N THR A 339 -7.30 25.51 -42.38
CA THR A 339 -7.95 24.55 -43.28
C THR A 339 -8.20 23.23 -42.58
N LEU A 340 -7.27 22.76 -41.73
CA LEU A 340 -7.45 21.57 -40.92
C LEU A 340 -8.52 21.80 -39.84
N LEU A 341 -8.50 22.97 -39.18
CA LEU A 341 -9.50 23.39 -38.21
C LEU A 341 -10.87 23.53 -38.85
N LEU A 342 -10.98 24.13 -40.05
CA LEU A 342 -12.21 24.28 -40.83
C LEU A 342 -12.73 22.95 -41.35
N LYS A 343 -11.85 22.02 -41.73
CA LYS A 343 -12.23 20.66 -42.11
C LYS A 343 -12.73 19.86 -40.91
N ASN A 344 -12.04 19.99 -39.77
CA ASN A 344 -12.47 19.38 -38.51
C ASN A 344 -13.74 20.03 -37.96
N LEU A 345 -13.94 21.34 -38.17
CA LEU A 345 -15.14 22.08 -37.82
C LEU A 345 -16.29 21.83 -38.78
N GLY A 346 -16.04 21.58 -40.06
CA GLY A 346 -17.02 21.10 -41.03
C GLY A 346 -17.46 19.67 -40.73
N ASN A 347 -16.55 18.85 -40.19
CA ASN A 347 -16.90 17.56 -39.62
C ASN A 347 -17.69 17.75 -38.30
N LEU A 348 -17.33 18.68 -37.41
CA LEU A 348 -18.16 19.04 -36.23
C LEU A 348 -19.51 19.67 -36.62
N TYR A 349 -19.59 20.34 -37.76
CA TYR A 349 -20.79 20.92 -38.35
C TYR A 349 -21.78 19.83 -38.75
N ASN A 350 -21.28 18.70 -39.25
CA ASN A 350 -22.08 17.51 -39.55
C ASN A 350 -22.53 16.75 -38.29
N LEU A 351 -22.00 17.06 -37.10
CA LEU A 351 -22.33 16.42 -35.82
C LEU A 351 -23.28 17.21 -34.92
N ARG A 352 -23.76 18.40 -35.35
CA ARG A 352 -24.55 19.27 -34.48
C ARG A 352 -25.82 19.82 -35.13
N TYR A 353 -26.78 18.94 -35.31
CA TYR A 353 -28.15 19.29 -34.93
C TYR A 353 -28.26 19.42 -33.41
N ASN A 354 -27.67 20.48 -32.85
CA ASN A 354 -27.94 20.81 -31.46
C ASN A 354 -27.95 22.29 -31.16
N LEU A 355 -27.78 23.18 -32.16
CA LEU A 355 -28.40 24.50 -32.01
C LEU A 355 -29.90 24.25 -31.92
N ARG A 356 -30.53 24.75 -30.86
CA ARG A 356 -31.99 24.74 -30.80
C ARG A 356 -32.51 25.58 -31.96
N ASP A 357 -33.70 25.27 -32.46
CA ASP A 357 -34.30 25.99 -33.59
C ASP A 357 -34.41 27.52 -33.38
N ASP A 358 -34.33 27.98 -32.11
CA ASP A 358 -34.36 29.39 -31.70
C ASP A 358 -32.98 30.06 -31.58
N GLU A 359 -31.88 29.34 -31.79
CA GLU A 359 -30.53 29.89 -31.61
C GLU A 359 -29.97 30.52 -32.89
N TYR A 360 -30.07 31.84 -32.96
CA TYR A 360 -29.45 32.63 -34.03
C TYR A 360 -27.92 32.62 -33.92
N VAL A 361 -27.25 32.21 -34.99
CA VAL A 361 -25.81 32.27 -35.13
C VAL A 361 -25.46 33.31 -36.18
N THR A 362 -24.67 34.30 -35.78
CA THR A 362 -24.39 35.47 -36.62
C THR A 362 -23.05 35.38 -37.34
N THR A 363 -22.11 34.60 -36.81
CA THR A 363 -20.79 34.38 -37.40
C THR A 363 -20.30 32.95 -37.16
N PHE A 364 -19.29 32.50 -37.91
CA PHE A 364 -18.64 31.20 -37.66
C PHE A 364 -17.95 31.15 -36.30
N GLU A 365 -17.39 32.26 -35.83
CA GLU A 365 -16.82 32.35 -34.49
C GLU A 365 -17.90 32.21 -33.40
N ASP A 366 -19.06 32.84 -33.59
CA ASP A 366 -20.24 32.70 -32.73
C ASP A 366 -20.75 31.23 -32.72
N TYR A 367 -20.70 30.55 -33.87
CA TYR A 367 -21.00 29.11 -33.98
C TYR A 367 -20.07 28.25 -33.12
N ILE A 368 -18.75 28.46 -33.23
CA ILE A 368 -17.71 27.73 -32.48
C ILE A 368 -17.83 28.03 -30.99
N LEU A 369 -18.06 29.29 -30.62
CA LEU A 369 -18.20 29.67 -29.21
C LEU A 369 -19.47 29.07 -28.59
N LYS A 370 -20.58 29.01 -29.35
CA LYS A 370 -21.78 28.28 -28.93
C LYS A 370 -21.57 26.77 -28.88
N LEU A 371 -20.68 26.22 -29.71
CA LEU A 371 -20.20 24.83 -29.66
C LEU A 371 -19.47 24.52 -28.37
N LEU A 372 -18.40 25.25 -28.11
CA LEU A 372 -17.51 25.06 -26.97
C LEU A 372 -18.16 25.42 -25.62
N SER A 373 -19.23 26.23 -25.63
CA SER A 373 -19.96 26.59 -24.42
C SER A 373 -21.01 25.56 -23.99
N ARG A 374 -21.27 24.52 -24.78
CA ARG A 374 -22.19 23.44 -24.38
C ARG A 374 -21.42 22.24 -23.83
N PRO A 375 -21.99 21.54 -22.83
CA PRO A 375 -21.47 20.23 -22.46
C PRO A 375 -21.55 19.30 -23.68
N LEU A 376 -20.55 18.43 -23.80
CA LEU A 376 -20.59 17.30 -24.74
C LEU A 376 -21.88 16.46 -24.53
N VAL A 377 -22.32 15.74 -25.54
CA VAL A 377 -23.43 14.79 -25.40
C VAL A 377 -22.92 13.59 -24.58
N ASP A 378 -23.63 13.29 -23.49
CA ASP A 378 -23.32 12.18 -22.61
C ASP A 378 -23.54 10.84 -23.37
N PRO A 379 -22.49 10.01 -23.54
CA PRO A 379 -22.58 8.75 -24.30
C PRO A 379 -23.48 7.70 -23.66
N SER A 380 -23.89 7.87 -22.39
CA SER A 380 -24.81 6.94 -21.72
C SER A 380 -26.28 7.09 -22.15
N PHE A 381 -26.62 8.14 -22.91
CA PHE A 381 -27.98 8.46 -23.34
C PHE A 381 -28.32 8.04 -24.79
N ASP A 382 -27.54 7.15 -25.41
CA ASP A 382 -27.89 6.50 -26.69
C ASP A 382 -29.08 5.53 -26.52
N GLU A 383 -30.28 6.04 -26.22
CA GLU A 383 -31.50 5.34 -26.63
C GLU A 383 -31.73 5.67 -28.11
N PRO A 384 -31.76 4.67 -29.03
CA PRO A 384 -32.08 4.93 -30.42
C PRO A 384 -33.45 5.60 -30.45
N ALA A 385 -33.51 6.79 -31.06
CA ALA A 385 -34.75 7.53 -31.25
C ALA A 385 -35.82 6.55 -31.73
N LYS A 386 -36.82 6.28 -30.88
CA LYS A 386 -37.99 5.52 -31.27
C LYS A 386 -38.61 6.26 -32.44
N THR A 387 -38.48 5.66 -33.62
CA THR A 387 -39.18 6.09 -34.81
C THR A 387 -40.64 5.72 -34.59
N ASP A 388 -41.41 6.65 -34.04
CA ASP A 388 -42.86 6.57 -34.09
C ASP A 388 -43.28 6.61 -35.56
N LYS A 389 -43.94 5.53 -35.99
CA LYS A 389 -44.50 5.36 -37.34
C LYS A 389 -45.74 6.21 -37.55
#